data_AF-A0A0F9H100-F1
#
_entry.id   AF-A0A0F9H100-F1
#
_cell.length_a   1.000
_cell.length_b   1.000
_cell.length_c   1.000
_cell.angle_alpha   90.00
_cell.angle_beta   90.00
_cell.angle_gamma   90.00
#
_symmetry.space_group_name_H-M   'P 1'
#
loop_
_entity.id
_entity.type
_entity.pdbx_description
1 polymer ?
#
loop_
_entity_poly.entity_id
_entity_poly.type
_entity_poly.pdbx_seq_one_letter_code
_entity_poly.pdbx_strand_id
1 'polypeptide(L)'
;MLHLSLTDREESAVSDDELEHIDLSADLGLRSGDDSIGATDPEKSRAWIWFWTLASVAGMGTGAYHGYKRNDSVGWAIGWAVVGGIFPVVTIPVSIAQGFGKRKPRWRGR
;
A
#
# COMPACT_ATOMS: atom_id res chain seq x y z
N MET A 1 55.04 -3.07 -68.77
CA MET A 1 53.79 -2.83 -69.52
C MET A 1 52.67 -2.76 -68.50
N LEU A 2 52.22 -1.53 -68.14
CA LEU A 2 50.94 -1.17 -67.49
C LEU A 2 50.65 -1.78 -66.08
N HIS A 3 49.86 -1.24 -65.15
CA HIS A 3 49.31 0.08 -64.80
C HIS A 3 48.38 -0.22 -63.58
N LEU A 4 48.38 0.62 -62.52
CA LEU A 4 47.29 0.94 -61.56
C LEU A 4 46.45 -0.19 -60.89
N SER A 5 46.33 -0.27 -59.55
CA SER A 5 45.59 0.59 -58.59
C SER A 5 44.08 0.27 -58.46
N LEU A 6 43.57 0.48 -57.24
CA LEU A 6 42.20 0.36 -56.68
C LEU A 6 41.79 -1.05 -56.23
N THR A 7 41.62 -1.37 -54.93
CA THR A 7 40.71 -0.83 -53.89
C THR A 7 39.27 -0.60 -54.36
N ASP A 8 38.48 -1.66 -54.30
CA ASP A 8 37.05 -1.73 -53.95
C ASP A 8 36.97 -2.90 -52.95
N ARG A 9 36.68 -2.77 -51.66
CA ARG A 9 35.52 -2.18 -50.97
C ARG A 9 34.20 -2.76 -51.47
N GLU A 10 33.72 -3.80 -50.78
CA GLU A 10 32.36 -4.05 -50.27
C GLU A 10 32.52 -5.28 -49.32
N GLU A 11 32.52 -5.18 -47.99
CA GLU A 11 31.51 -4.64 -47.07
C GLU A 11 30.16 -5.38 -47.18
N SER A 12 30.09 -6.57 -46.59
CA SER A 12 28.84 -7.14 -46.07
C SER A 12 29.16 -8.05 -44.88
N ALA A 13 29.63 -7.43 -43.80
CA ALA A 13 29.50 -8.01 -42.49
C ALA A 13 28.01 -8.03 -42.17
N VAL A 14 27.43 -9.23 -42.16
CA VAL A 14 26.10 -9.49 -41.64
C VAL A 14 26.16 -9.12 -40.15
N SER A 15 25.57 -7.96 -39.82
CA SER A 15 25.43 -7.47 -38.47
C SER A 15 24.35 -8.27 -37.76
N ASP A 16 24.70 -8.89 -36.63
CA ASP A 16 23.78 -9.52 -35.67
C ASP A 16 22.92 -8.48 -34.90
N ASP A 17 22.49 -7.41 -35.58
CA ASP A 17 21.53 -6.41 -35.07
C ASP A 17 20.10 -6.69 -35.56
N GLU A 18 19.87 -7.89 -36.12
CA GLU A 18 18.54 -8.46 -36.36
C GLU A 18 17.96 -9.08 -35.06
N LEU A 19 18.11 -8.37 -33.93
CA LEU A 19 17.25 -8.56 -32.76
C LEU A 19 16.13 -7.54 -32.85
N GLU A 20 15.16 -7.89 -33.68
CA GLU A 20 13.80 -7.41 -33.62
C GLU A 20 13.34 -7.41 -32.15
N HIS A 21 13.36 -6.23 -31.53
CA HIS A 21 12.45 -5.93 -30.44
C HIS A 21 11.06 -5.87 -31.04
N ILE A 22 10.47 -7.06 -31.24
CA ILE A 22 9.05 -7.23 -31.50
C ILE A 22 8.34 -6.62 -30.30
N ASP A 23 7.88 -5.39 -30.48
CA ASP A 23 7.09 -4.65 -29.52
C ASP A 23 5.69 -5.27 -29.49
N LEU A 24 5.60 -6.43 -28.82
CA LEU A 24 4.39 -7.26 -28.66
C LEU A 24 3.24 -6.51 -27.94
N SER A 25 3.52 -5.29 -27.48
CA SER A 25 2.55 -4.38 -26.86
C SER A 25 1.59 -3.74 -27.88
N ALA A 26 1.99 -3.60 -29.15
CA ALA A 26 1.20 -2.91 -30.17
C ALA A 26 0.12 -3.78 -30.83
N ASP A 27 0.34 -5.10 -30.93
CA ASP A 27 -0.56 -6.02 -31.65
C ASP A 27 -1.68 -6.60 -30.76
N LEU A 28 -1.53 -6.54 -29.44
CA LEU A 28 -2.53 -7.09 -28.51
C LEU A 28 -3.79 -6.25 -28.35
N GLY A 29 -3.95 -5.11 -29.05
CA GLY A 29 -5.18 -4.33 -29.02
C GLY A 29 -5.62 -3.91 -27.62
N LEU A 30 -4.73 -4.00 -26.62
CA LEU A 30 -4.89 -3.42 -25.29
C LEU A 30 -4.62 -1.93 -25.43
N ARG A 31 -5.52 -1.30 -26.20
CA ARG A 31 -5.87 0.11 -26.09
C ARG A 31 -5.96 0.39 -24.60
N SER A 32 -4.93 1.06 -24.09
CA SER A 32 -4.87 1.65 -22.76
C SER A 32 -6.22 2.29 -22.52
N GLY A 33 -7.08 1.56 -21.80
CA GLY A 33 -8.40 2.01 -21.44
C GLY A 33 -8.23 3.37 -20.81
N ASP A 34 -8.99 4.31 -21.34
CA ASP A 34 -9.04 5.68 -20.89
C ASP A 34 -9.70 5.66 -19.51
N ASP A 35 -8.99 5.16 -18.49
CA ASP A 35 -9.43 5.02 -17.11
C ASP A 35 -9.39 6.39 -16.43
N SER A 36 -10.14 7.32 -17.02
CA SER A 36 -10.53 8.61 -16.48
C SER A 36 -11.59 8.45 -15.37
N ILE A 37 -11.49 7.38 -14.58
CA ILE A 37 -12.15 7.22 -13.29
C ILE A 37 -11.14 7.66 -12.22
N GLY A 38 -10.93 8.98 -12.14
CA GLY A 38 -10.22 9.63 -11.05
C GLY A 38 -8.70 9.46 -11.05
N ALA A 39 -7.99 10.26 -11.86
CA ALA A 39 -6.55 10.47 -11.71
C ALA A 39 -6.27 11.16 -10.35
N THR A 40 -6.24 10.40 -9.27
CA THR A 40 -5.73 10.87 -7.99
C THR A 40 -4.24 10.97 -8.09
N ASP A 41 -3.69 12.14 -7.76
CA ASP A 41 -2.25 12.37 -7.64
C ASP A 41 -1.58 11.18 -6.88
N PRO A 42 -0.57 10.52 -7.47
CA PRO A 42 0.09 9.38 -6.85
C PRO A 42 0.69 9.73 -5.47
N GLU A 43 1.09 10.98 -5.24
CA GLU A 43 1.58 11.44 -3.94
C GLU A 43 0.45 11.46 -2.90
N LYS A 44 -0.70 12.02 -3.24
CA LYS A 44 -1.89 12.07 -2.36
C LYS A 44 -2.35 10.66 -2.00
N SER A 45 -2.30 9.73 -2.95
CA SER A 45 -2.69 8.33 -2.75
C SER A 45 -1.77 7.64 -1.73
N ARG A 46 -0.45 7.86 -1.82
CA ARG A 46 0.52 7.33 -0.85
C ARG A 46 0.34 7.93 0.53
N ALA A 47 0.19 9.25 0.63
CA ALA A 47 -0.04 9.92 1.91
C ALA A 47 -1.31 9.42 2.60
N TRP A 48 -2.39 9.22 1.84
CA TRP A 48 -3.64 8.68 2.36
C TRP A 48 -3.52 7.23 2.84
N ILE A 49 -2.82 6.37 2.09
CA ILE A 49 -2.54 4.98 2.51
C ILE A 49 -1.73 4.97 3.81
N TRP A 50 -0.69 5.80 3.92
CA TRP A 50 0.12 5.89 5.13
C TRP A 50 -0.68 6.41 6.32
N PHE A 51 -1.51 7.43 6.11
CA PHE A 51 -2.42 7.93 7.13
C PHE A 51 -3.32 6.81 7.67
N TRP A 52 -3.99 6.06 6.77
CA TRP A 52 -4.84 4.94 7.18
C TRP A 52 -4.07 3.82 7.88
N THR A 53 -2.90 3.47 7.36
CA THR A 53 -2.05 2.45 7.97
C THR A 53 -1.68 2.82 9.41
N LEU A 54 -1.22 4.04 9.63
CA LEU A 54 -0.87 4.53 10.96
C LEU A 54 -2.09 4.62 11.87
N ALA A 55 -3.21 5.11 11.35
CA ALA A 55 -4.47 5.19 12.10
C ALA A 55 -4.92 3.79 12.53
N SER A 56 -4.88 2.80 11.65
CA SER A 56 -5.23 1.41 11.96
C SER A 56 -4.31 0.81 13.02
N VAL A 57 -2.99 1.00 12.92
CA VAL A 57 -2.05 0.50 13.96
C VAL A 57 -2.34 1.15 15.32
N ALA A 58 -2.53 2.48 15.35
CA ALA A 58 -2.89 3.20 16.57
C ALA A 58 -4.24 2.73 17.12
N GLY A 59 -5.23 2.50 16.24
CA GLY A 59 -6.53 1.97 16.58
C GLY A 59 -6.46 0.57 17.17
N MET A 60 -5.67 -0.34 16.58
CA MET A 60 -5.45 -1.69 17.11
C MET A 60 -4.87 -1.64 18.52
N GLY A 61 -3.80 -0.85 18.75
CA GLY A 61 -3.19 -0.74 20.07
C GLY A 61 -4.15 -0.14 21.11
N THR A 62 -4.83 0.94 20.74
CA THR A 62 -5.80 1.62 21.60
C THR A 62 -6.98 0.71 21.94
N GLY A 63 -7.52 0.00 20.94
CA GLY A 63 -8.59 -0.96 21.11
C GLY A 63 -8.17 -2.14 21.97
N ALA A 64 -7.01 -2.75 21.70
CA ALA A 64 -6.48 -3.86 22.49
C ALA A 64 -6.36 -3.49 23.99
N TYR A 65 -5.78 -2.32 24.26
CA TYR A 65 -5.64 -1.82 25.61
C TYR A 65 -7.01 -1.55 26.27
N HIS A 66 -7.94 -0.93 25.55
CA HIS A 66 -9.30 -0.70 26.04
C HIS A 66 -10.04 -2.02 26.37
N GLY A 67 -10.02 -2.98 25.45
CA GLY A 67 -10.66 -4.29 25.62
C GLY A 67 -10.09 -5.05 26.80
N TYR A 68 -8.76 -5.08 26.93
CA TYR A 68 -8.10 -5.70 28.08
C TYR A 68 -8.52 -5.02 29.39
N LYS A 69 -8.41 -3.69 29.49
CA LYS A 69 -8.68 -2.97 30.74
C LYS A 69 -10.15 -2.98 31.17
N ARG A 70 -11.09 -3.20 30.25
CA ARG A 70 -12.52 -3.33 30.56
C ARG A 70 -12.86 -4.64 31.27
N ASN A 71 -12.25 -5.75 30.86
CA ASN A 71 -12.66 -7.10 31.27
C ASN A 71 -11.52 -7.99 31.78
N ASP A 72 -10.28 -7.47 31.89
CA ASP A 72 -9.05 -8.22 32.19
C ASP A 72 -8.94 -9.51 31.34
N SER A 73 -9.30 -9.42 30.06
CA SER A 73 -9.42 -10.56 29.14
C SER A 73 -8.63 -10.37 27.84
N VAL A 74 -7.80 -11.36 27.50
CA VAL A 74 -7.02 -11.41 26.26
C VAL A 74 -7.93 -11.54 25.04
N GLY A 75 -8.98 -12.36 25.12
CA GLY A 75 -9.94 -12.50 24.03
C GLY A 75 -10.67 -11.18 23.74
N TRP A 76 -10.98 -10.42 24.78
CA TRP A 76 -11.59 -9.10 24.63
C TRP A 76 -10.61 -8.06 24.09
N ALA A 77 -9.33 -8.15 24.47
CA ALA A 77 -8.27 -7.35 23.88
C ALA A 77 -8.15 -7.60 22.37
N ILE A 78 -8.12 -8.86 21.93
CA ILE A 78 -8.03 -9.21 20.51
C ILE A 78 -9.25 -8.70 19.74
N GLY A 79 -10.47 -8.92 20.27
CA GLY A 79 -11.69 -8.43 19.62
C GLY A 79 -11.66 -6.91 19.41
N TRP A 80 -11.27 -6.15 20.44
CA TRP A 80 -11.15 -4.70 20.32
C TRP A 80 -9.96 -4.24 19.47
N ALA A 81 -8.87 -5.01 19.40
CA ALA A 81 -7.76 -4.71 18.49
C ALA A 81 -8.22 -4.76 17.03
N VAL A 82 -8.96 -5.81 16.65
CA VAL A 82 -9.51 -5.96 15.29
C VAL A 82 -10.46 -4.80 14.96
N VAL A 83 -11.39 -4.49 15.87
CA VAL A 83 -12.31 -3.34 15.70
C VAL A 83 -11.53 -2.03 15.54
N GLY A 84 -10.46 -1.85 16.32
CA GLY A 84 -9.59 -0.68 16.24
C GLY A 84 -8.83 -0.54 14.94
N GLY A 85 -8.38 -1.66 14.35
CA GLY A 85 -7.70 -1.65 13.05
C GLY A 85 -8.62 -1.30 11.89
N ILE A 86 -9.87 -1.79 11.92
CA ILE A 86 -10.86 -1.56 10.86
C ILE A 86 -11.50 -0.17 11.01
N PHE A 87 -11.80 0.24 12.23
CA PHE A 87 -12.51 1.50 12.53
C PHE A 87 -11.70 2.38 13.50
N PRO A 88 -10.50 2.85 13.13
CA PRO A 88 -9.65 3.63 14.03
C PRO A 88 -10.28 4.97 14.41
N VAL A 89 -11.00 5.61 13.48
CA VAL A 89 -11.68 6.90 13.66
C VAL A 89 -12.78 6.82 14.74
N VAL A 90 -13.40 5.66 14.93
CA VAL A 90 -14.43 5.46 15.98
C VAL A 90 -13.78 4.92 17.26
N THR A 91 -12.90 3.93 17.12
CA THR A 91 -12.36 3.19 18.26
C THR A 91 -11.47 4.05 19.14
N ILE A 92 -10.65 4.93 18.55
CA ILE A 92 -9.75 5.79 19.33
C ILE A 92 -10.56 6.76 20.22
N PRO A 93 -11.50 7.57 19.69
CA PRO A 93 -12.33 8.44 20.53
C PRO A 93 -13.15 7.69 21.56
N VAL A 94 -13.77 6.55 21.21
CA VAL A 94 -14.58 5.77 22.15
C VAL A 94 -13.73 5.26 23.32
N SER A 95 -12.53 4.76 23.02
CA SER A 95 -11.62 4.22 24.03
C SER A 95 -11.18 5.29 25.03
N ILE A 96 -10.93 6.52 24.54
CA ILE A 96 -10.57 7.68 25.36
C ILE A 96 -11.78 8.17 26.16
N ALA A 97 -12.93 8.38 25.52
CA ALA A 97 -14.13 8.94 26.14
C ALA A 97 -14.67 8.06 27.26
N GLN A 98 -14.67 6.75 27.06
CA GLN A 98 -15.09 5.79 28.09
C GLN A 98 -14.05 5.61 29.21
N GLY A 99 -12.85 6.17 29.02
CA GLY A 99 -11.67 5.93 29.83
C GLY A 99 -11.19 4.49 29.66
N PHE A 100 -9.88 4.31 29.55
CA PHE A 100 -9.24 3.01 29.37
C PHE A 100 -9.43 2.06 30.57
N GLY A 101 -10.64 1.50 30.69
CA GLY A 101 -11.06 0.64 31.79
C GLY A 101 -11.26 1.39 33.10
N LYS A 102 -12.12 2.42 33.13
CA LYS A 102 -12.64 2.93 34.41
C LYS A 102 -13.29 1.77 35.18
N ARG A 103 -12.58 1.26 36.19
CA ARG A 103 -13.15 0.30 37.15
C ARG A 103 -14.26 1.03 37.92
N LYS A 104 -15.42 0.39 38.09
CA LYS A 104 -16.50 0.91 38.95
C LYS A 104 -15.88 1.32 40.29
N PRO A 105 -16.15 2.53 40.82
CA PRO A 105 -15.78 2.83 42.19
C PRO A 105 -16.44 1.78 43.08
N ARG A 106 -15.62 0.94 43.74
CA ARG A 106 -16.11 0.09 44.82
C ARG A 106 -16.53 1.04 45.92
N TRP A 107 -17.81 1.37 45.98
CA TRP A 107 -18.38 2.02 47.15
C TRP A 107 -18.19 1.04 48.32
N ARG A 108 -17.16 1.29 49.13
CA ARG A 108 -16.86 0.53 50.34
C ARG A 108 -17.72 1.16 51.43
N GLY A 109 -19.00 0.77 51.44
CA GLY A 109 -19.87 1.03 52.58
C GLY A 109 -19.27 0.39 53.83
N ARG A 110 -19.19 1.19 54.89
CA ARG A 110 -18.84 0.77 56.25
C ARG A 110 -19.81 -0.30 56.76
#